data_AF-A0A963Q4W6-F1
#
_entry.id   AF-A0A963Q4W6-F1
#
_cell.length_a   1.000
_cell.length_b   1.000
_cell.length_c   1.000
_cell.angle_alpha   90.00
_cell.angle_beta   90.00
_cell.angle_gamma   90.00
#
_symmetry.space_group_name_H-M   'P 1'
#
loop_
_entity.id
_entity.type
_entity.pdbx_description
1 polymer ?
#
loop_
_entity_poly.entity_id
_entity_poly.type
_entity_poly.pdbx_seq_one_letter_code
_entity_poly.pdbx_strand_id
1 'polypeptide(L)'
;AKGVCSAAFVAHRPVEGLLAAEVLPASPVLGLIDVTVHPQDQRVQARFAGWFAREAQWLPSRGCVLDIATGPVRPAVRPQPDLGRPWPQGEAALAPDAWGAGVDRAALQRVVQQA
;
A
#
# COMPACT_ATOMS: atom_id res chain seq x y z
N ALA A 1 -5.71 6.11 -8.13
CA ALA A 1 -6.35 5.92 -6.80
C ALA A 1 -5.31 5.68 -5.68
N LYS A 2 -4.67 4.50 -5.59
CA LYS A 2 -3.78 4.14 -4.46
C LYS A 2 -2.63 5.13 -4.21
N GLY A 3 -1.88 5.52 -5.24
CA GLY A 3 -0.77 6.47 -5.08
C GLY A 3 -1.21 7.83 -4.54
N VAL A 4 -2.29 8.38 -5.11
CA VAL A 4 -2.91 9.64 -4.65
C VAL A 4 -3.43 9.53 -3.21
N CYS A 5 -4.09 8.42 -2.86
CA CYS A 5 -4.53 8.16 -1.48
C CYS A 5 -3.34 8.16 -0.51
N SER A 6 -2.27 7.43 -0.82
CA SER A 6 -1.08 7.37 0.04
C SER A 6 -0.45 8.74 0.20
N ALA A 7 -0.32 9.49 -0.88
CA ALA A 7 0.27 10.81 -0.83
C ALA A 7 -0.58 11.80 -0.01
N ALA A 8 -1.91 11.75 -0.15
CA ALA A 8 -2.82 12.62 0.59
C ALA A 8 -2.97 12.24 2.08
N PHE A 9 -3.13 10.96 2.41
CA PHE A 9 -3.53 10.52 3.77
C PHE A 9 -2.45 9.83 4.58
N VAL A 10 -1.40 9.30 3.93
CA VAL A 10 -0.23 8.74 4.64
C VAL A 10 0.89 9.77 4.74
N ALA A 11 1.21 10.43 3.61
CA ALA A 11 2.26 11.44 3.56
C ALA A 11 1.78 12.88 3.82
N HIS A 12 0.47 13.08 4.02
CA HIS A 12 -0.14 14.40 4.30
C HIS A 12 0.24 15.50 3.28
N ARG A 13 0.38 15.14 2.00
CA ARG A 13 0.67 16.10 0.93
C ARG A 13 -0.60 16.82 0.49
N PRO A 14 -0.51 18.11 0.11
CA PRO A 14 -1.63 18.81 -0.51
C PRO A 14 -2.06 18.10 -1.79
N VAL A 15 -3.36 17.97 -1.98
CA VAL A 15 -3.95 17.27 -3.14
C VAL A 15 -3.84 18.12 -4.39
N GLU A 16 -3.85 19.45 -4.21
CA GLU A 16 -3.67 20.43 -5.27
C GLU A 16 -2.31 20.22 -5.96
N GLY A 17 -2.35 19.95 -7.27
CA GLY A 17 -1.14 19.75 -8.08
C GLY A 17 -0.49 18.37 -7.95
N LEU A 18 -1.00 17.48 -7.08
CA LEU A 18 -0.40 16.16 -6.83
C LEU A 18 -0.40 15.27 -8.08
N LEU A 19 -1.49 15.30 -8.86
CA LEU A 19 -1.54 14.58 -10.14
C LEU A 19 -0.53 15.12 -11.16
N ALA A 20 -0.40 16.45 -11.24
CA ALA A 20 0.52 17.09 -12.17
C ALA A 20 1.98 16.80 -11.82
N ALA A 21 2.30 16.73 -10.53
CA ALA A 21 3.65 16.46 -10.06
C ALA A 21 4.04 14.98 -10.14
N GLU A 22 3.13 14.05 -9.84
CA GLU A 22 3.48 12.64 -9.62
C GLU A 22 2.95 11.68 -10.69
N VAL A 23 1.88 12.05 -11.41
CA VAL A 23 1.15 11.12 -12.28
C VAL A 23 1.35 11.46 -13.76
N LEU A 24 1.12 12.71 -14.15
CA LEU A 24 1.23 13.14 -15.55
C LEU A 24 2.64 12.98 -16.16
N PRO A 25 3.76 13.18 -15.43
CA PRO A 25 5.09 12.97 -15.99
C PRO A 25 5.37 11.52 -16.36
N ALA A 26 4.70 10.55 -15.72
CA ALA A 26 4.90 9.14 -16.00
C ALA A 26 4.30 8.72 -17.36
N SER A 27 3.18 9.33 -17.77
CA SER A 27 2.62 9.19 -19.11
C SER A 27 1.52 10.22 -19.40
N PRO A 28 1.50 10.85 -20.58
CA PRO A 28 0.44 11.78 -20.99
C PRO A 28 -0.95 11.13 -21.02
N VAL A 29 -1.05 9.82 -21.26
CA VAL A 29 -2.34 9.09 -21.30
C VAL A 29 -3.05 9.10 -19.95
N LEU A 30 -2.30 9.28 -18.85
CA LEU A 30 -2.85 9.34 -17.50
C LEU A 30 -3.63 10.63 -17.25
N GLY A 31 -3.52 11.63 -18.13
CA GLY A 31 -4.38 12.82 -18.12
C GLY A 31 -5.85 12.52 -18.43
N LEU A 32 -6.17 11.35 -18.97
CA LEU A 32 -7.55 10.87 -19.18
C LEU A 32 -8.17 10.29 -17.90
N ILE A 33 -7.42 10.25 -16.80
CA ILE A 33 -7.90 9.75 -15.51
C ILE A 33 -8.47 10.92 -14.72
N ASP A 34 -9.77 10.87 -14.49
CA ASP A 34 -10.41 11.74 -13.52
C ASP A 34 -10.18 11.18 -12.11
N VAL A 35 -9.71 12.01 -11.18
CA VAL A 35 -9.45 11.62 -9.80
C VAL A 35 -10.18 12.54 -8.85
N THR A 36 -11.02 11.94 -8.01
CA THR A 36 -11.75 12.63 -6.97
C THR A 36 -11.24 12.19 -5.61
N VAL A 37 -10.89 13.14 -4.76
CA VAL A 37 -10.52 12.89 -3.36
C VAL A 37 -11.72 13.23 -2.49
N HIS A 38 -12.09 12.32 -1.60
CA HIS A 38 -13.13 12.47 -0.58
C HIS A 38 -12.45 12.55 0.79
N PRO A 39 -12.17 13.76 1.31
CA PRO A 39 -11.38 13.90 2.53
C PRO A 39 -12.09 13.35 3.77
N GLN A 40 -13.42 13.51 3.86
CA GLN A 40 -14.22 13.02 4.98
C GLN A 40 -14.21 11.49 5.10
N ASP A 41 -14.28 10.80 3.95
CA ASP A 41 -14.26 9.33 3.89
C ASP A 41 -12.83 8.75 3.80
N GLN A 42 -11.82 9.63 3.80
CA GLN A 42 -10.40 9.34 3.58
C GLN A 42 -10.18 8.40 2.37
N ARG A 43 -10.84 8.75 1.27
CA ARG A 43 -11.02 7.90 0.09
C ARG A 43 -10.65 8.64 -1.18
N VAL A 44 -10.12 7.92 -2.17
CA VAL A 44 -9.79 8.43 -3.50
C VAL A 44 -10.39 7.52 -4.56
N GLN A 45 -11.19 8.09 -5.44
CA GLN A 45 -11.71 7.43 -6.63
C GLN A 45 -10.92 7.88 -7.85
N ALA A 46 -10.58 6.95 -8.74
CA ALA A 46 -9.98 7.27 -10.04
C ALA A 46 -10.77 6.57 -11.15
N ARG A 47 -11.15 7.31 -12.19
CA ARG A 47 -11.92 6.81 -13.33
C ARG A 47 -11.14 6.97 -14.61
N PHE A 48 -10.92 5.87 -15.34
CA PHE A 48 -10.29 5.94 -16.66
C PHE A 48 -11.36 6.14 -17.73
N ALA A 49 -11.35 7.31 -18.38
CA ALA A 49 -12.24 7.68 -19.48
C ALA A 49 -13.77 7.46 -19.23
N GLY A 50 -14.19 7.30 -17.97
CA GLY A 50 -15.58 7.05 -17.56
C GLY A 50 -15.99 5.58 -17.38
N TRP A 51 -15.18 4.61 -17.82
CA TRP A 51 -15.59 3.19 -17.98
C TRP A 51 -15.26 2.34 -16.75
N PHE A 52 -14.10 2.58 -16.13
CA PHE A 52 -13.62 1.79 -14.99
C PHE A 52 -13.26 2.71 -13.83
N ALA A 53 -13.93 2.53 -12.70
CA ALA A 53 -13.61 3.20 -11.45
C ALA A 53 -12.79 2.26 -10.56
N ARG A 54 -11.68 2.77 -10.02
CA ARG A 54 -10.88 2.11 -8.99
C ARG A 54 -10.87 2.99 -7.77
N GLU A 55 -11.03 2.38 -6.61
CA GLU A 55 -11.13 3.12 -5.36
C GLU A 55 -9.99 2.74 -4.43
N ALA A 56 -9.45 3.72 -3.73
CA ALA A 56 -8.54 3.47 -2.62
C ALA A 56 -9.05 4.19 -1.37
N GLN A 57 -8.98 3.53 -0.23
CA GLN A 57 -9.36 4.12 1.05
C GLN A 57 -8.22 3.95 2.06
N TRP A 58 -7.95 5.00 2.81
CA TRP A 58 -7.02 4.97 3.91
C TRP A 58 -7.67 4.27 5.10
N LEU A 59 -6.91 3.35 5.68
CA LEU A 59 -7.28 2.65 6.91
C LEU A 59 -6.14 2.79 7.90
N PRO A 60 -6.40 3.18 9.17
CA PRO A 60 -5.35 3.40 10.16
C PRO A 60 -4.35 2.24 10.31
N SER A 61 -4.82 1.00 10.19
CA SER A 61 -3.99 -0.20 10.37
C SER A 61 -3.36 -0.75 9.08
N ARG A 62 -3.77 -0.27 7.90
CA ARG A 62 -3.36 -0.85 6.60
C ARG A 62 -2.84 0.19 5.59
N GLY A 63 -2.87 1.47 5.93
CA GLY A 63 -2.62 2.55 4.99
C GLY A 63 -3.68 2.58 3.89
N CYS A 64 -3.30 3.01 2.67
CA CYS A 64 -4.21 3.06 1.53
C CYS A 64 -4.35 1.72 0.82
N VAL A 65 -5.54 1.14 0.93
CA VAL A 65 -5.91 -0.15 0.32
C VAL A 65 -6.75 0.11 -0.93
N LEU A 66 -6.42 -0.59 -2.03
CA LEU A 66 -7.16 -0.53 -3.28
C LEU A 66 -8.31 -1.54 -3.24
N ASP A 67 -9.48 -1.14 -3.74
CA ASP A 67 -10.67 -1.97 -3.93
C ASP A 67 -10.98 -2.82 -2.67
N ILE A 68 -11.22 -2.15 -1.54
CA ILE A 68 -11.55 -2.82 -0.27
C ILE A 68 -12.71 -3.77 -0.50
N ALA A 69 -12.43 -5.08 -0.41
CA ALA A 69 -13.48 -6.08 -0.28
C ALA A 69 -14.18 -5.85 1.07
N THR A 70 -15.52 -5.80 1.05
CA THR A 70 -16.32 -5.78 2.26
C THR A 70 -16.10 -7.10 3.01
N GLY A 71 -15.36 -7.05 4.10
CA GLY A 71 -15.03 -8.25 4.89
C GLY A 71 -14.33 -7.91 6.20
N PRO A 72 -14.30 -8.86 7.15
CA PRO A 72 -13.72 -8.62 8.47
C PRO A 72 -12.23 -8.28 8.35
N VAL A 73 -11.85 -7.12 8.90
CA VAL A 73 -10.45 -6.70 8.99
C VAL A 73 -9.79 -7.53 10.08
N ARG A 74 -8.87 -8.44 9.70
CA ARG A 74 -8.02 -9.12 10.68
C ARG A 74 -6.99 -8.12 11.24
N PRO A 75 -6.79 -8.07 12.57
CA PRO A 75 -5.71 -7.28 13.15
C PRO A 75 -4.38 -7.76 12.58
N ALA A 76 -3.56 -6.82 12.09
CA ALA A 76 -2.18 -7.14 11.73
C ALA A 76 -1.38 -7.32 13.03
N VAL A 77 -0.75 -8.47 13.22
CA VAL A 77 0.23 -8.67 14.28
C VAL A 77 1.49 -7.92 13.86
N ARG A 78 1.86 -6.89 14.62
CA ARG A 78 3.09 -6.13 14.37
C ARG A 78 4.19 -6.74 15.23
N PRO A 79 5.28 -7.30 14.66
CA PRO A 79 6.40 -7.74 15.45
C PRO A 79 6.99 -6.52 16.19
N GLN A 80 7.30 -6.71 17.47
CA GLN A 80 7.91 -5.65 18.28
C GLN A 80 9.43 -5.67 18.04
N PRO A 81 10.04 -4.53 17.69
CA PRO A 81 11.47 -4.45 17.46
C PRO A 81 12.24 -4.57 18.79
N ASP A 82 13.40 -5.21 18.76
CA ASP A 82 14.35 -5.21 19.87
C ASP A 82 15.09 -3.85 19.90
N LEU A 83 14.59 -2.94 20.74
CA LEU A 83 15.15 -1.59 20.91
C LEU A 83 16.56 -1.58 21.56
N GLY A 84 17.04 -2.72 22.07
CA GLY A 84 18.40 -2.87 22.60
C GLY A 84 19.46 -3.04 21.52
N ARG A 85 19.07 -3.19 20.25
CA ARG A 85 19.96 -3.39 19.12
C ARG A 85 19.92 -2.19 18.17
N PRO A 86 21.03 -1.89 17.46
CA PRO A 86 21.01 -0.89 16.41
C PRO A 86 20.01 -1.26 15.30
N TRP A 87 19.58 -0.25 14.56
CA TRP A 87 18.78 -0.46 13.34
C TRP A 87 19.70 -0.93 12.20
N PRO A 88 19.34 -1.97 11.41
CA PRO A 88 18.08 -2.73 11.43
C PRO A 88 18.13 -4.06 12.22
N GLN A 89 19.13 -4.26 13.09
CA GLN A 89 19.33 -5.54 13.81
C GLN A 89 18.21 -5.84 14.83
N GLY A 90 17.50 -4.81 15.31
CA GLY A 90 16.32 -4.95 16.16
C GLY A 90 15.06 -5.41 15.40
N GLU A 91 15.05 -5.31 14.07
CA GLU A 91 13.94 -5.70 13.19
C GLU A 91 14.37 -6.80 12.20
N ALA A 92 15.42 -7.56 12.53
CA ALA A 92 15.90 -8.64 11.69
C ALA A 92 14.76 -9.61 11.34
N ALA A 93 14.77 -10.11 10.11
CA ALA A 93 13.80 -11.11 9.67
C ALA A 93 13.81 -12.30 10.63
N LEU A 94 12.62 -12.83 10.90
CA LEU A 94 12.47 -14.06 11.68
C LEU A 94 13.30 -15.16 11.02
N ALA A 95 13.96 -15.98 11.84
CA ALA A 95 14.61 -17.19 11.35
C ALA A 95 13.58 -18.12 10.69
N PRO A 96 13.95 -18.93 9.67
CA PRO A 96 12.98 -19.72 8.90
C PRO A 96 12.08 -20.64 9.71
N ASP A 97 12.59 -21.15 10.83
CA ASP A 97 11.86 -21.94 11.82
C ASP A 97 10.75 -21.18 12.56
N ALA A 98 10.83 -19.85 12.60
CA ALA A 98 9.84 -18.98 13.24
C ALA A 98 8.78 -18.40 12.27
N TRP A 99 8.76 -18.79 10.98
CA TRP A 99 7.83 -18.22 9.98
C TRP A 99 6.35 -18.63 10.16
N GLY A 100 6.06 -19.56 11.07
CA GLY A 100 4.71 -20.00 11.39
C GLY A 100 4.14 -21.05 10.42
N ALA A 101 2.97 -21.59 10.78
CA ALA A 101 2.28 -22.59 9.98
C ALA A 101 1.74 -21.97 8.68
N GLY A 102 1.97 -22.65 7.54
CA GLY A 102 1.50 -22.21 6.22
C GLY A 102 2.59 -21.64 5.30
N VAL A 103 3.83 -21.48 5.79
CA VAL A 103 4.97 -21.07 4.96
C VAL A 103 5.78 -22.31 4.53
N ASP A 104 5.73 -22.66 3.24
CA ASP A 104 6.55 -23.72 2.66
C ASP A 104 7.99 -23.23 2.42
N ARG A 105 8.84 -23.49 3.41
CA ARG A 105 10.26 -23.13 3.40
C ARG A 105 11.01 -23.72 2.20
N ALA A 106 10.73 -24.97 1.85
CA ALA A 106 11.46 -25.66 0.79
C ALA A 106 11.06 -25.13 -0.60
N ALA A 107 9.79 -24.78 -0.80
CA ALA A 107 9.35 -24.08 -2.00
C ALA A 107 9.98 -22.68 -2.09
N LEU A 108 9.97 -21.91 -1.00
CA LEU A 108 10.58 -20.57 -0.97
C LEU A 108 12.07 -20.58 -1.26
N GLN A 109 12.84 -21.50 -0.66
CA GLN A 109 14.28 -21.62 -0.92
C GLN A 109 14.58 -21.93 -2.39
N ARG A 110 13.78 -22.80 -3.03
CA ARG A 110 13.93 -23.10 -4.46
C ARG A 110 13.71 -21.87 -5.32
N VAL A 111 12.70 -21.06 -5.03
CA VAL A 111 12.43 -19.82 -5.77
C VAL A 111 13.58 -18.82 -5.62
N VAL A 112 14.11 -18.64 -4.41
CA VAL A 112 15.24 -17.71 -4.17
C VAL A 112 16.50 -18.15 -4.90
N GLN A 113 16.79 -19.44 -4.94
CA GLN A 113 17.96 -19.98 -5.65
C GLN A 113 17.86 -19.91 -7.18
N GLN A 114 16.66 -19.67 -7.71
CA GLN A 114 16.38 -19.56 -9.14
C GLN A 114 16.32 -18.11 -9.65
N ALA A 115 16.43 -17.12 -8.75
CA ALA A 115 16.42 -15.69 -9.06
C ALA A 115 17.85 -15.14 -9.15
#